data_AF-A0A7C5EI20-F1
#
_entry.id   AF-A0A7C5EI20-F1
#
_cell.length_a   1.000
_cell.length_b   1.000
_cell.length_c   1.000
_cell.angle_alpha   90.00
_cell.angle_beta   90.00
_cell.angle_gamma   90.00
#
_symmetry.space_group_name_H-M   'P 1'
#
loop_
_entity.id
_entity.type
_entity.pdbx_description
1 polymer ?
#
loop_
_entity_poly.entity_id
_entity_poly.type
_entity_poly.pdbx_seq_one_letter_code
_entity_poly.pdbx_strand_id
1 'polypeptide(L)'
;MEAVGVVKNVVIALGSLMVLAVAFLTYSGAVTFANWPWTKTEAHTSGVVMGFEIGASKSSCFQHAVALQGQGEIRALDLVDAEPGTYDERFNGTNLTREDFDRARLSNVWRLDLVGVNAWLLLTFEGDRLVRLERKDYRGPTE
;
A
#
# COMPACT_ATOMS: atom_id res chain seq x y z
N MET A 1 -32.88 -44.86 13.32
CA MET A 1 -32.81 -43.56 12.61
C MET A 1 -31.65 -42.69 13.13
N GLU A 2 -30.52 -43.25 13.58
CA GLU A 2 -29.40 -42.46 14.14
C GLU A 2 -28.20 -42.31 13.19
N ALA A 3 -27.99 -43.25 12.27
CA ALA A 3 -26.84 -43.22 11.35
C ALA A 3 -26.85 -42.01 10.38
N VAL A 4 -28.03 -41.50 10.03
CA VAL A 4 -28.17 -40.38 9.08
C VAL A 4 -27.73 -39.04 9.70
N GLY A 5 -27.89 -38.87 11.01
CA GLY A 5 -27.45 -37.66 11.72
C GLY A 5 -25.93 -37.57 11.85
N VAL A 6 -25.28 -38.69 12.13
CA VAL A 6 -23.81 -38.78 12.25
C VAL A 6 -23.14 -38.51 10.90
N VAL A 7 -23.67 -39.08 9.81
CA VAL A 7 -23.12 -38.86 8.45
C VAL A 7 -23.22 -37.40 8.03
N LYS A 8 -24.34 -36.71 8.31
CA LYS A 8 -24.47 -35.27 8.03
C LYS A 8 -23.45 -34.42 8.78
N ASN A 9 -23.22 -34.71 10.06
CA ASN A 9 -22.27 -33.96 10.89
C ASN A 9 -20.82 -34.15 10.42
N VAL A 10 -20.45 -35.35 9.97
CA VAL A 10 -19.12 -35.63 9.41
C VAL A 10 -18.88 -34.89 8.10
N VAL A 11 -19.87 -34.85 7.21
CA VAL A 11 -19.77 -34.14 5.93
C VAL A 11 -19.63 -32.62 6.14
N ILE A 12 -20.38 -32.04 7.09
CA ILE A 12 -20.27 -30.60 7.42
C ILE A 12 -18.91 -30.28 8.03
N ALA A 13 -18.40 -31.13 8.93
CA ALA A 13 -17.09 -30.94 9.54
C ALA A 13 -15.95 -30.99 8.51
N LEU A 14 -15.99 -31.96 7.59
CA LEU A 14 -15.00 -32.08 6.50
C LEU A 14 -15.08 -30.91 5.51
N GLY A 15 -16.28 -30.47 5.15
CA GLY A 15 -16.49 -29.29 4.30
C GLY A 15 -15.93 -28.01 4.92
N SER A 16 -16.17 -27.81 6.22
CA SER A 16 -15.66 -26.65 6.97
C SER A 16 -14.13 -26.68 7.09
N LEU A 17 -13.55 -27.87 7.29
CA LEU A 17 -12.09 -28.06 7.35
C LEU A 17 -11.42 -27.74 6.00
N MET A 18 -12.05 -28.13 4.89
CA MET A 18 -11.54 -27.81 3.55
C MET A 18 -11.62 -26.31 3.24
N VAL A 19 -12.71 -25.63 3.63
CA VAL A 19 -12.81 -24.17 3.47
C VAL A 19 -11.73 -23.44 4.27
N LEU A 20 -11.47 -23.87 5.50
CA LEU A 20 -10.40 -23.33 6.34
C LEU A 20 -9.01 -23.58 5.73
N ALA A 21 -8.76 -24.78 5.19
CA ALA A 21 -7.49 -25.11 4.55
C ALA A 21 -7.24 -24.30 3.27
N VAL A 22 -8.29 -24.10 2.45
CA VAL A 22 -8.20 -23.26 1.24
C VAL A 22 -7.97 -21.80 1.63
N ALA A 23 -8.68 -21.28 2.64
CA ALA A 23 -8.47 -19.92 3.15
C ALA A 23 -7.05 -19.73 3.72
N PHE A 24 -6.49 -20.75 4.39
CA PHE A 24 -5.13 -20.71 4.90
C PHE A 24 -4.08 -20.75 3.77
N LEU A 25 -4.29 -21.55 2.72
CA LEU A 25 -3.40 -21.63 1.56
C LEU A 25 -3.43 -20.34 0.72
N THR A 26 -4.59 -19.72 0.55
CA THR A 26 -4.70 -18.43 -0.13
C THR A 26 -4.10 -17.30 0.71
N TYR A 27 -4.29 -17.31 2.02
CA TYR A 27 -3.67 -16.34 2.93
C TYR A 27 -2.14 -16.48 2.95
N SER A 28 -1.62 -17.70 3.11
CA SER A 28 -0.16 -17.95 3.13
C SER A 28 0.49 -17.66 1.78
N GLY A 29 -0.16 -18.02 0.67
CA GLY A 29 0.25 -17.65 -0.69
C GLY A 29 0.34 -16.13 -0.88
N ALA A 30 -0.72 -15.40 -0.51
CA ALA A 30 -0.74 -13.94 -0.59
C ALA A 30 0.34 -13.26 0.28
N VAL A 31 0.63 -13.81 1.47
CA VAL A 31 1.70 -13.33 2.35
C VAL A 31 3.09 -13.60 1.77
N THR A 32 3.29 -14.74 1.09
CA THR A 32 4.58 -15.05 0.43
C THR A 32 4.88 -14.18 -0.79
N PHE A 33 3.87 -13.66 -1.49
CA PHE A 33 4.09 -12.73 -2.62
C PHE A 33 4.30 -11.27 -2.17
N ALA A 34 3.83 -10.89 -0.97
CA ALA A 34 4.05 -9.55 -0.42
C ALA A 34 5.52 -9.28 -0.06
N ASN A 35 6.30 -10.34 0.20
CA ASN A 35 7.72 -10.29 0.54
C ASN A 35 8.53 -11.23 -0.38
N TRP A 36 8.64 -10.87 -1.66
CA TRP A 36 9.64 -11.47 -2.55
C TRP A 36 11.05 -11.26 -1.94
N PRO A 37 12.05 -12.17 -2.09
CA PRO A 37 13.35 -12.08 -1.39
C PRO A 37 14.11 -10.75 -1.58
N TRP A 38 13.76 -10.01 -2.64
CA TRP A 38 14.37 -8.74 -3.01
C TRP A 38 13.54 -7.51 -2.62
N THR A 39 12.38 -7.70 -2.00
CA THR A 39 11.45 -6.61 -1.70
C THR A 39 10.97 -6.70 -0.26
N LYS A 40 11.19 -5.63 0.50
CA LYS A 40 10.68 -5.49 1.86
C LYS A 40 9.55 -4.46 1.86
N THR A 41 8.39 -4.84 2.36
CA THR A 41 7.26 -3.92 2.54
C THR A 41 6.99 -3.74 4.03
N GLU A 42 7.05 -2.50 4.51
CA GLU A 42 6.72 -2.12 5.89
C GLU A 42 5.46 -1.26 5.88
N ALA A 43 4.41 -1.70 6.56
CA ALA A 43 3.15 -0.97 6.65
C ALA A 43 2.98 -0.35 8.04
N HIS A 44 2.58 0.91 8.07
CA HIS A 44 2.40 1.71 9.28
C HIS A 44 0.98 2.27 9.32
N THR A 45 0.31 2.10 10.46
CA THR A 45 -1.04 2.63 10.75
C THR A 45 -1.05 3.55 11.97
N SER A 46 0.13 3.90 12.50
CA SER A 46 0.31 4.91 13.54
C SER A 46 1.73 5.48 13.50
N GLY A 47 1.92 6.64 14.12
CA GLY A 47 3.22 7.29 14.27
C GLY A 47 3.62 8.16 13.08
N VAL A 48 4.93 8.43 12.97
CA VAL A 48 5.53 9.30 11.95
C VAL A 48 6.54 8.50 11.14
N VAL A 49 6.44 8.55 9.81
CA VAL A 49 7.34 7.85 8.88
C VAL A 49 7.85 8.83 7.83
N MET A 50 9.16 9.04 7.76
CA MET A 50 9.79 10.03 6.87
C MET A 50 9.16 11.43 6.96
N GLY A 51 8.68 11.80 8.16
CA GLY A 51 8.01 13.08 8.42
C GLY A 51 6.51 13.10 8.06
N PHE A 52 5.96 12.04 7.46
CA PHE A 52 4.51 11.88 7.30
C PHE A 52 3.91 11.29 8.57
N GLU A 53 2.99 12.03 9.19
CA GLU A 53 2.26 11.61 10.39
C GLU A 53 0.94 10.92 10.01
N ILE A 54 0.70 9.73 10.56
CA ILE A 54 -0.60 9.06 10.43
C ILE A 54 -1.66 9.91 11.15
N GLY A 55 -2.70 10.30 10.42
CA GLY A 55 -3.72 11.26 10.84
C GLY A 55 -3.54 12.66 10.23
N ALA A 56 -2.42 12.94 9.56
CA ALA A 56 -2.22 14.21 8.86
C ALA A 56 -3.22 14.41 7.72
N SER A 57 -3.52 15.67 7.41
CA SER A 57 -4.38 16.03 6.28
C SER A 57 -3.67 15.77 4.93
N LYS A 58 -4.43 15.64 3.83
CA LYS A 58 -3.85 15.59 2.48
C LYS A 58 -3.02 16.84 2.20
N SER A 59 -3.48 18.02 2.63
CA SER A 59 -2.74 19.27 2.47
C SER A 59 -1.38 19.27 3.18
N SER A 60 -1.34 18.77 4.42
CA SER A 60 -0.09 18.66 5.19
C SER A 60 0.87 17.67 4.55
N CYS A 61 0.38 16.49 4.15
CA CYS A 61 1.17 15.49 3.44
C CYS A 61 1.72 16.06 2.12
N PHE A 62 0.89 16.79 1.35
CA PHE A 62 1.33 17.37 0.09
C PHE A 62 2.41 18.44 0.28
N GLN A 63 2.25 19.34 1.26
CA GLN A 63 3.28 20.33 1.59
C GLN A 63 4.60 19.66 1.99
N HIS A 64 4.53 18.58 2.76
CA HIS A 64 5.72 17.81 3.13
C HIS A 64 6.36 17.13 1.91
N ALA A 65 5.56 16.55 1.01
CA ALA A 65 6.06 15.97 -0.24
C ALA A 65 6.74 17.02 -1.14
N VAL A 66 6.19 18.24 -1.24
CA VAL A 66 6.81 19.37 -1.94
C VAL A 66 8.16 19.73 -1.31
N ALA A 67 8.23 19.78 0.03
CA ALA A 67 9.47 20.09 0.74
C ALA A 67 10.55 19.01 0.49
N LEU A 68 10.17 17.73 0.55
CA LEU A 68 11.06 16.61 0.25
C LEU A 68 11.52 16.60 -1.22
N GLN A 69 10.65 16.97 -2.16
CA GLN A 69 11.05 17.12 -3.57
C GLN A 69 12.06 18.26 -3.75
N GLY A 70 11.85 19.40 -3.07
CA GLY A 70 12.80 20.53 -3.08
C GLY A 70 14.15 20.19 -2.44
N GLN A 71 14.21 19.19 -1.56
CA GLN A 71 15.44 18.64 -0.98
C GLN A 71 16.09 17.56 -1.87
N GLY A 72 15.42 17.13 -2.95
CA GLY A 72 15.89 16.08 -3.82
C GLY A 72 15.67 14.66 -3.27
N GLU A 73 14.81 14.48 -2.29
CA GLU A 73 14.50 13.17 -1.66
C GLU A 73 13.39 12.41 -2.41
N ILE A 74 12.48 13.14 -3.07
CA ILE A 74 11.39 12.57 -3.89
C ILE A 74 11.64 12.88 -5.35
N ARG A 75 11.59 11.84 -6.19
CA ARG A 75 11.73 11.92 -7.65
C ARG A 75 10.40 12.24 -8.33
N ALA A 76 9.35 11.58 -7.87
CA ALA A 76 8.02 11.67 -8.44
C ALA A 76 6.94 11.39 -7.40
N LEU A 77 5.78 12.00 -7.63
CA LEU A 77 4.51 11.63 -7.01
C LEU A 77 3.63 11.01 -8.10
N ASP A 78 3.15 9.80 -7.87
CA ASP A 78 2.16 9.15 -8.73
C ASP A 78 0.83 9.04 -7.98
N LEU A 79 -0.28 9.34 -8.67
CA LEU A 79 -1.63 9.06 -8.15
C LEU A 79 -2.02 7.65 -8.58
N VAL A 80 -2.24 6.78 -7.60
CA VAL A 80 -2.56 5.37 -7.83
C VAL A 80 -4.06 5.22 -7.65
N ASP A 81 -4.78 4.89 -8.72
CA ASP A 81 -6.17 4.46 -8.60
C ASP A 81 -6.26 2.99 -8.20
N ALA A 82 -7.50 2.53 -7.95
CA ALA A 82 -7.84 1.32 -7.21
C ALA A 82 -7.21 -0.01 -7.67
N GLU A 83 -6.52 -0.05 -8.82
CA GLU A 83 -5.82 -1.24 -9.31
C GLU A 83 -4.28 -1.09 -9.23
N PRO A 84 -3.58 -2.00 -8.53
CA PRO A 84 -2.13 -2.01 -8.48
C PRO A 84 -1.51 -2.17 -9.88
N GLY A 85 -0.73 -1.19 -10.32
CA GLY A 85 0.00 -1.24 -11.60
C GLY A 85 -0.46 -0.25 -12.65
N THR A 86 -1.56 0.47 -12.40
CA THR A 86 -2.07 1.54 -13.27
C THR A 86 -1.81 2.88 -12.58
N TYR A 87 -1.06 3.78 -13.25
CA TYR A 87 -0.83 5.15 -12.77
C TYR A 87 -1.61 6.09 -13.67
N ASP A 88 -2.51 6.89 -13.10
CA ASP A 88 -3.27 7.85 -13.90
C ASP A 88 -2.45 9.09 -14.22
N GLU A 89 -1.62 9.52 -13.26
CA GLU A 89 -0.79 10.72 -13.39
C GLU A 89 0.53 10.55 -12.65
N ARG A 90 1.63 10.93 -13.31
CA ARG A 90 3.00 10.91 -12.79
C ARG A 90 3.60 12.31 -12.83
N PHE A 91 3.86 12.89 -11.66
CA PHE A 91 4.53 14.18 -11.53
C PHE A 91 6.04 13.96 -11.38
N ASN A 92 6.75 13.77 -12.51
CA ASN A 92 8.19 13.51 -12.54
C ASN A 92 8.99 14.80 -12.77
N GLY A 93 10.01 15.06 -11.95
CA GLY A 93 11.07 16.05 -12.24
C GLY A 93 10.62 17.51 -12.42
N THR A 94 9.37 17.84 -12.09
CA THR A 94 8.85 19.22 -12.09
C THR A 94 8.34 19.51 -10.69
N ASN A 95 8.66 20.69 -10.16
CA ASN A 95 8.23 21.09 -8.81
C ASN A 95 6.73 20.89 -8.66
N LEU A 96 6.31 20.14 -7.64
CA LEU A 96 4.91 19.95 -7.27
C LEU A 96 4.26 21.33 -7.07
N THR A 97 3.23 21.59 -7.85
CA THR A 97 2.50 22.86 -7.88
C THR A 97 1.18 22.77 -7.12
N ARG A 98 0.52 23.92 -6.98
CA ARG A 98 -0.83 23.98 -6.42
C ARG A 98 -1.86 23.23 -7.28
N GLU A 99 -1.70 23.23 -8.59
CA GLU A 99 -2.60 22.51 -9.51
C GLU A 99 -2.47 20.99 -9.34
N ASP A 100 -1.26 20.51 -9.02
CA ASP A 100 -1.04 19.10 -8.69
C ASP A 100 -1.73 18.71 -7.37
N PHE A 101 -1.83 19.63 -6.40
CA PHE A 101 -2.60 19.38 -5.18
C PHE A 101 -4.09 19.23 -5.45
N ASP A 102 -4.66 20.03 -6.37
CA ASP A 102 -6.08 19.96 -6.69
C ASP A 102 -6.48 18.62 -7.33
N ARG A 103 -5.53 17.92 -7.96
CA ARG A 103 -5.67 16.55 -8.46
C ARG A 103 -5.37 15.52 -7.39
N ALA A 104 -4.26 15.68 -6.65
CA ALA A 104 -3.87 14.77 -5.57
C ALA A 104 -4.95 14.65 -4.48
N ARG A 105 -5.63 15.74 -4.13
CA ARG A 105 -6.72 15.72 -3.14
C ARG A 105 -7.88 14.80 -3.50
N LEU A 106 -8.09 14.54 -4.80
CA LEU A 106 -9.17 13.68 -5.30
C LEU A 106 -8.80 12.20 -5.17
N SER A 107 -7.51 11.86 -5.24
CA SER A 107 -7.02 10.50 -5.05
C SER A 107 -6.87 10.16 -3.57
N ASN A 108 -7.15 8.90 -3.23
CA ASN A 108 -6.97 8.35 -1.89
C ASN A 108 -5.65 7.57 -1.75
N VAL A 109 -4.88 7.38 -2.82
CA VAL A 109 -3.62 6.65 -2.74
C VAL A 109 -2.55 7.38 -3.54
N TRP A 110 -1.51 7.83 -2.83
CA TRP A 110 -0.38 8.51 -3.44
C TRP A 110 0.86 7.65 -3.31
N ARG A 111 1.62 7.51 -4.40
CA ARG A 111 2.94 6.88 -4.38
C ARG A 111 4.01 7.95 -4.53
N LEU A 112 5.03 7.90 -3.67
CA LEU A 112 6.18 8.78 -3.73
C LEU A 112 7.42 7.94 -4.06
N ASP A 113 7.98 8.13 -5.25
CA ASP A 113 9.24 7.49 -5.65
C ASP A 113 10.41 8.25 -4.99
N LEU A 114 11.24 7.54 -4.22
CA LEU A 114 12.38 8.12 -3.53
C LEU A 114 13.63 8.17 -4.44
N VAL A 115 14.48 9.18 -4.25
CA VAL A 115 15.74 9.33 -5.00
C VAL A 115 16.86 8.51 -4.37
N GLY A 116 17.75 7.95 -5.19
CA GLY A 116 18.99 7.31 -4.72
C GLY A 116 18.81 5.93 -4.05
N VAL A 117 17.57 5.51 -3.83
CA VAL A 117 17.20 4.18 -3.33
C VAL A 117 16.12 3.62 -4.25
N ASN A 118 16.16 2.31 -4.50
CA ASN A 118 15.09 1.64 -5.24
C ASN A 118 13.90 1.42 -4.28
N ALA A 119 13.29 2.51 -3.82
CA ALA A 119 12.27 2.50 -2.80
C ALA A 119 11.17 3.53 -3.08
N TRP A 120 9.99 3.28 -2.53
CA TRP A 120 8.86 4.20 -2.61
C TRP A 120 8.00 4.16 -1.35
N LEU A 121 7.26 5.24 -1.13
CA LEU A 121 6.22 5.34 -0.11
C LEU A 121 4.85 5.25 -0.77
N LEU A 122 3.89 4.58 -0.15
CA LEU A 122 2.49 4.54 -0.55
C LEU A 122 1.64 5.07 0.60
N LEU A 123 1.05 6.24 0.40
CA LEU A 123 0.22 6.92 1.37
C LEU A 123 -1.24 6.64 1.02
N THR A 124 -1.97 6.04 1.95
CA THR A 124 -3.41 5.75 1.81
C THR A 124 -4.21 6.64 2.72
N PHE A 125 -5.18 7.33 2.13
CA PHE A 125 -6.05 8.29 2.80
C PHE A 125 -7.49 7.77 2.89
N GLU A 126 -8.14 8.11 4.01
CA GLU A 126 -9.58 7.98 4.17
C GLU A 126 -10.17 9.39 4.33
N GLY A 127 -10.94 9.83 3.33
CA GLY A 127 -11.37 11.23 3.24
C GLY A 127 -10.16 12.16 3.08
N ASP A 128 -9.91 13.00 4.09
CA ASP A 128 -8.76 13.93 4.13
C ASP A 128 -7.61 13.41 5.02
N ARG A 129 -7.72 12.23 5.63
CA ARG A 129 -6.77 11.78 6.66
C ARG A 129 -5.88 10.65 6.16
N LEU A 130 -4.58 10.77 6.38
CA LEU A 130 -3.64 9.67 6.16
C LEU A 130 -3.91 8.56 7.18
N VAL A 131 -4.30 7.38 6.73
CA VAL A 131 -4.65 6.24 7.62
C VAL A 131 -3.64 5.11 7.57
N ARG A 132 -2.86 5.04 6.48
CA ARG A 132 -1.84 4.01 6.30
C ARG A 132 -0.72 4.55 5.42
N LEU A 133 0.51 4.17 5.77
CA LEU A 133 1.69 4.44 4.99
C LEU A 133 2.47 3.15 4.82
N GLU A 134 2.78 2.79 3.58
CA GLU A 134 3.65 1.67 3.27
C GLU A 134 4.98 2.17 2.72
N ARG A 135 6.07 1.63 3.22
CA ARG A 135 7.39 1.79 2.63
C ARG A 135 7.77 0.49 1.95
N LYS A 136 8.08 0.57 0.66
CA LYS A 136 8.60 -0.57 -0.08
C LYS A 136 10.04 -0.30 -0.48
N ASP A 137 10.95 -1.14 -0.01
CA ASP A 137 12.36 -1.11 -0.39
C ASP A 137 12.66 -2.31 -1.31
N TYR A 138 13.17 -2.05 -2.51
CA TYR A 138 13.72 -3.05 -3.41
C TYR A 138 15.24 -3.13 -3.24
N ARG A 139 15.73 -4.33 -2.97
CA ARG A 139 17.15 -4.69 -2.77
C ARG A 139 17.66 -5.66 -3.84
N GLY A 140 16.88 -5.91 -4.89
CA GLY A 140 17.30 -6.75 -6.00
C GLY A 140 18.32 -6.05 -6.90
N PRO A 141 18.87 -6.78 -7.88
CA PRO A 141 19.82 -6.21 -8.83
C PRO A 141 19.17 -5.03 -9.57
N THR A 142 19.84 -3.88 -9.51
CA THR A 142 19.58 -2.73 -10.38
C THR A 142 20.17 -3.04 -11.76
N GLU A 143 19.34 -3.01 -12.81
CA GLU A 143 19.78 -3.05 -14.21
C GLU A 143 20.65 -1.86 -14.59
#